data_AF-A0A1C7DIF0-F1
#
_entry.id   AF-A0A1C7DIF0-F1
#
_cell.length_a   1.000
_cell.length_b   1.000
_cell.length_c   1.000
_cell.angle_alpha   90.00
_cell.angle_beta   90.00
_cell.angle_gamma   90.00
#
_symmetry.space_group_name_H-M   'P 1'
#
loop_
_entity.id
_entity.type
_entity.pdbx_description
1 polymer ?
#
loop_
_entity_poly.entity_id
_entity_poly.type
_entity_poly.pdbx_seq_one_letter_code
_entity_poly.pdbx_strand_id
1 'polypeptide(L)'
;MKYVIIGGIGILSGIMLLGFTLVAAAVYALELSSVGYFEHWGLYGSALIEIGIVPILISTSLFITGLTFLYRSADNEWKAKYFLVEETTNEPIVEKENQ
;
A
#
# COMPACT_ATOMS: atom_id res chain seq x y z
N MET A 1 4.99 15.68 -0.02
CA MET A 1 5.15 15.01 -1.33
C MET A 1 5.93 13.70 -1.28
N LYS A 2 7.15 13.63 -0.70
CA LYS A 2 7.96 12.39 -0.68
C LYS A 2 7.20 11.14 -0.18
N TYR A 3 6.43 11.27 0.91
CA TYR A 3 5.64 10.16 1.46
C TYR A 3 4.47 9.74 0.57
N VAL A 4 3.84 10.69 -0.13
CA VAL A 4 2.78 10.39 -1.12
C VAL A 4 3.33 9.56 -2.28
N ILE A 5 4.49 9.95 -2.81
CA ILE A 5 5.13 9.24 -3.94
C ILE A 5 5.54 7.83 -3.53
N ILE A 6 6.22 7.69 -2.38
CA ILE A 6 6.65 6.38 -1.86
C ILE A 6 5.44 5.50 -1.55
N GLY A 7 4.40 6.07 -0.94
CA GLY A 7 3.16 5.37 -0.62
C GLY A 7 2.44 4.88 -1.88
N GLY A 8 2.29 5.76 -2.87
CA GLY A 8 1.67 5.44 -4.15
C GLY A 8 2.41 4.34 -4.92
N ILE A 9 3.75 4.44 -5.02
CA ILE A 9 4.58 3.40 -5.65
C ILE A 9 4.40 2.07 -4.91
N GLY A 10 4.48 2.06 -3.58
CA GLY A 10 4.32 0.84 -2.78
C GLY A 10 2.98 0.13 -3.00
N ILE A 11 1.88 0.89 -3.03
CA ILE A 11 0.54 0.34 -3.29
C ILE A 11 0.44 -0.21 -4.71
N LEU A 12 0.84 0.57 -5.72
CA LEU A 12 0.76 0.14 -7.11
C LEU A 12 1.62 -1.09 -7.38
N SER A 13 2.86 -1.10 -6.88
CA SER A 13 3.75 -2.27 -6.98
C SER A 13 3.17 -3.50 -6.27
N GLY A 14 2.57 -3.32 -5.08
CA GLY A 14 1.90 -4.40 -4.37
C GLY A 14 0.73 -4.99 -5.17
N ILE A 15 -0.19 -4.16 -5.65
CA ILE A 15 -1.35 -4.60 -6.45
C ILE A 15 -0.89 -5.28 -7.75
N MET A 16 0.07 -4.69 -8.46
CA MET A 16 0.59 -5.28 -9.71
C MET A 16 1.24 -6.64 -9.46
N LEU A 17 2.08 -6.76 -8.43
CA LEU A 17 2.73 -8.02 -8.10
C LEU A 17 1.71 -9.10 -7.72
N LEU A 18 0.68 -8.74 -6.95
CA LEU A 18 -0.42 -9.65 -6.64
C LEU A 18 -1.13 -10.11 -7.91
N GLY A 19 -1.50 -9.18 -8.79
CA GLY A 19 -2.17 -9.49 -10.06
C GLY A 19 -1.36 -10.43 -10.94
N PHE A 20 -0.07 -10.15 -11.13
CA PHE A 20 0.82 -11.04 -11.89
C PHE A 20 0.94 -12.42 -11.26
N THR A 21 0.96 -12.51 -9.93
CA THR A 21 1.02 -13.78 -9.22
C THR A 21 -0.24 -14.62 -9.45
N LEU A 22 -1.41 -13.99 -9.42
CA LEU A 22 -2.68 -14.69 -9.67
C LEU A 22 -2.76 -15.21 -11.11
N VAL A 23 -2.27 -14.44 -12.08
CA VAL A 23 -2.17 -14.84 -13.48
C VAL A 23 -1.15 -15.98 -13.64
N ALA A 24 0.03 -15.87 -13.03
CA ALA A 24 1.05 -16.91 -13.07
C ALA A 24 0.52 -18.23 -12.48
N ALA A 25 -0.21 -18.19 -11.36
CA ALA A 25 -0.86 -19.36 -10.77
C ALA A 25 -1.89 -20.00 -11.71
N ALA A 26 -2.64 -19.20 -12.47
CA ALA A 26 -3.61 -19.72 -13.44
C ALA A 26 -2.92 -20.46 -14.61
N VAL A 27 -1.78 -19.94 -15.08
CA VAL A 27 -0.98 -20.61 -16.11
C VAL A 27 -0.31 -21.87 -15.54
N TYR A 28 0.28 -21.78 -14.36
CA TYR A 28 0.97 -22.91 -13.72
C TYR A 28 0.01 -24.06 -13.34
N ALA A 29 -1.25 -23.74 -13.03
CA ALA A 29 -2.29 -24.74 -12.81
C ALA A 29 -2.48 -25.70 -14.01
N LEU A 30 -2.24 -25.24 -15.24
CA LEU A 30 -2.30 -26.11 -16.43
C LEU A 30 -1.21 -27.19 -16.39
N GLU A 31 0.00 -26.82 -16.01
CA GLU A 31 1.12 -27.77 -15.85
C GLU A 31 0.85 -28.73 -14.70
N LEU A 32 0.39 -28.21 -13.56
CA LEU A 32 0.11 -28.99 -12.36
C LEU A 32 -1.01 -30.03 -12.57
N SER A 33 -1.90 -29.80 -13.54
CA SER A 33 -2.96 -30.75 -13.90
C SER A 33 -2.43 -32.10 -14.38
N SER A 34 -1.20 -32.13 -14.90
CA SER A 34 -0.54 -33.34 -15.41
C SER A 34 0.29 -34.07 -14.35
N VAL A 35 0.73 -33.37 -13.29
CA VAL A 35 1.63 -33.90 -12.25
C VAL A 35 0.86 -34.39 -11.03
N GLY A 36 -0.35 -33.87 -10.82
CA GLY A 36 -1.18 -34.12 -9.66
C GLY A 36 -1.18 -32.91 -8.72
N TYR A 37 -2.34 -32.67 -8.10
CA TYR A 37 -2.57 -31.52 -7.23
C TYR A 37 -3.25 -31.96 -5.94
N PHE A 38 -3.21 -31.10 -4.93
CA PHE A 38 -3.85 -31.37 -3.66
C PHE A 38 -5.37 -31.14 -3.76
N GLU A 39 -6.18 -32.20 -3.65
CA GLU A 39 -7.65 -32.11 -3.78
C GLU A 39 -8.28 -31.07 -2.85
N HIS A 40 -7.79 -30.97 -1.60
CA HIS A 40 -8.31 -30.03 -0.61
C HIS A 40 -8.15 -28.54 -0.97
N TRP A 41 -7.18 -28.19 -1.83
CA TRP A 41 -7.01 -26.82 -2.33
C TRP A 41 -7.52 -26.62 -3.76
N GLY A 42 -7.87 -27.71 -4.45
CA GLY A 42 -8.14 -27.71 -5.88
C GLY A 42 -6.90 -27.39 -6.72
N LEU A 43 -7.07 -27.43 -8.04
CA LEU A 43 -5.97 -27.25 -8.99
C LEU A 43 -5.33 -25.86 -8.89
N TYR A 44 -6.15 -24.80 -8.93
CA TYR A 44 -5.67 -23.42 -8.84
C TYR A 44 -5.07 -23.10 -7.46
N GLY A 45 -5.71 -23.55 -6.38
CA GLY A 45 -5.21 -23.31 -5.02
C GLY A 45 -3.86 -23.99 -4.78
N SER A 46 -3.69 -25.22 -5.28
CA SER A 46 -2.41 -25.92 -5.23
C SER A 46 -1.32 -25.14 -5.98
N ALA A 47 -1.62 -24.68 -7.20
CA ALA A 47 -0.71 -23.84 -7.98
C ALA A 47 -0.37 -22.53 -7.27
N LEU A 48 -1.36 -21.88 -6.66
CA LEU A 48 -1.17 -20.62 -5.92
C LEU A 48 -0.30 -20.81 -4.67
N ILE A 49 -0.41 -21.95 -3.99
CA ILE A 49 0.44 -22.27 -2.83
C ILE A 49 1.88 -22.52 -3.28
N GLU A 50 2.06 -23.29 -4.35
CA GLU A 50 3.38 -23.72 -4.81
C GLU A 50 4.22 -22.58 -5.36
N ILE A 51 3.63 -21.67 -6.15
CA ILE A 51 4.37 -20.57 -6.77
C ILE A 51 4.00 -19.18 -6.24
N GLY A 52 2.88 -19.04 -5.52
CA GLY A 52 2.32 -17.75 -5.16
C GLY A 52 2.60 -17.28 -3.73
N ILE A 53 2.99 -18.16 -2.79
CA ILE A 53 3.18 -17.77 -1.37
C ILE A 53 4.17 -16.61 -1.22
N VAL A 54 5.36 -16.72 -1.81
CA VAL A 54 6.41 -15.69 -1.63
C VAL A 54 5.99 -14.35 -2.28
N PRO A 55 5.54 -14.31 -3.54
CA PRO A 55 5.04 -13.06 -4.14
C PRO A 55 3.83 -12.45 -3.41
N ILE A 56 2.91 -13.26 -2.88
CA ILE A 56 1.76 -12.79 -2.09
C ILE A 56 2.23 -12.10 -0.80
N LEU A 57 3.21 -12.68 -0.09
CA LEU A 57 3.77 -12.06 1.12
C LEU A 57 4.45 -10.72 0.82
N ILE A 58 5.24 -10.66 -0.27
CA ILE A 58 5.93 -9.44 -0.69
C ILE A 58 4.92 -8.38 -1.12
N SER A 59 3.94 -8.73 -1.95
CA SER A 59 2.91 -7.79 -2.42
C SER A 59 2.07 -7.24 -1.28
N THR A 60 1.69 -8.09 -0.33
CA THR A 60 0.98 -7.67 0.89
C THR A 60 1.82 -6.70 1.72
N SER A 61 3.11 -7.00 1.90
CA SER A 61 4.03 -6.14 2.65
C SER A 61 4.22 -4.78 1.98
N LEU A 62 4.37 -4.76 0.65
CA LEU A 62 4.45 -3.53 -0.15
C LEU A 62 3.17 -2.69 -0.04
N PHE A 63 2.01 -3.34 -0.14
CA PHE A 63 0.72 -2.68 -0.04
C PHE A 63 0.51 -2.05 1.34
N ILE A 64 0.76 -2.79 2.43
CA ILE A 64 0.61 -2.29 3.81
C ILE A 64 1.60 -1.14 4.08
N THR A 65 2.86 -1.30 3.67
CA THR A 65 3.88 -0.26 3.83
C THR A 65 3.50 0.99 3.05
N GLY A 66 3.04 0.83 1.80
CA GLY A 66 2.57 1.93 0.96
C GLY A 66 1.37 2.67 1.58
N LEU A 67 0.40 1.92 2.11
CA LEU A 67 -0.76 2.47 2.81
C LEU A 67 -0.35 3.25 4.06
N THR A 68 0.63 2.76 4.82
CA THR A 68 1.16 3.42 6.01
C THR A 68 1.81 4.77 5.66
N PHE A 69 2.55 4.84 4.55
CA PHE A 69 3.14 6.09 4.08
C PHE A 69 2.10 7.09 3.57
N LEU A 70 1.06 6.63 2.88
CA LEU A 70 -0.05 7.50 2.48
C LEU A 70 -0.80 8.04 3.69
N TYR A 71 -1.13 7.18 4.66
CA TYR A 71 -1.80 7.59 5.90
C TYR A 71 -0.99 8.63 6.66
N ARG A 72 0.32 8.40 6.83
CA ARG A 72 1.21 9.37 7.48
C ARG A 72 1.29 10.70 6.73
N SER A 73 1.24 10.67 5.39
CA SER A 73 1.21 11.92 4.62
C SER A 73 -0.09 12.69 4.82
N ALA A 74 -1.23 11.99 4.81
CA ALA A 74 -2.54 12.59 5.03
C ALA A 74 -2.67 13.20 6.44
N ASP A 75 -2.19 12.49 7.48
CA ASP A 75 -2.17 12.99 8.86
C ASP A 75 -1.31 14.26 8.99
N ASN A 76 -0.13 14.29 8.37
CA ASN A 76 0.73 15.48 8.38
C ASN A 76 0.10 16.68 7.66
N GLU A 77 -0.54 16.44 6.51
CA GLU A 77 -1.24 17.50 5.76
C GLU A 77 -2.44 18.04 6.55
N TRP A 78 -3.19 17.15 7.21
CA TRP A 78 -4.29 17.53 8.08
C TRP A 78 -3.80 18.37 9.27
N LYS A 79 -2.75 17.92 9.96
CA LYS A 79 -2.20 18.65 11.10
C LYS A 79 -1.67 20.04 10.72
N ALA A 80 -0.96 20.14 9.60
CA ALA A 80 -0.45 21.42 9.12
C ALA A 80 -1.58 22.40 8.80
N LYS A 81 -2.70 21.92 8.27
CA LYS A 81 -3.83 22.77 7.88
C LYS A 81 -4.64 23.30 9.06
N TYR A 82 -4.79 22.52 10.13
CA TYR A 82 -5.69 22.87 11.24
C TYR A 82 -4.98 23.35 12.50
N PHE A 83 -3.76 22.87 12.80
CA PHE A 83 -3.05 23.31 14.02
C PHE A 83 -2.13 24.52 13.80
N LEU A 84 -1.56 24.71 12.60
CA LEU A 84 -0.69 25.87 12.34
C LEU A 84 -1.47 27.14 11.94
N VAL A 85 -2.77 27.02 11.66
CA VAL A 85 -3.66 28.17 11.38
C VAL A 85 -4.17 28.81 12.69
N GLU A 86 -4.24 28.05 13.78
CA GLU A 86 -4.66 28.58 15.09
C GLU A 86 -3.60 29.50 15.71
N GLU A 87 -2.30 29.30 15.46
CA GLU A 87 -1.25 30.18 15.99
C GLU A 87 -1.24 31.56 15.31
N THR A 88 -1.49 31.64 14.00
CA THR A 88 -1.44 32.93 13.28
C THR A 88 -2.68 33.81 13.50
N THR A 89 -3.79 33.22 13.96
CA THR A 89 -5.04 33.97 14.23
C THR A 89 -5.08 34.53 15.65
N ASN A 90 -4.22 34.03 16.55
CA ASN A 90 -4.20 34.40 17.98
C ASN A 90 -3.02 35.31 18.36
N GLU A 91 -2.22 35.81 17.41
CA GLU A 91 -1.30 36.90 17.72
C GLU A 91 -2.14 38.15 18.06
N PRO A 92 -2.08 38.66 19.31
CA PRO A 92 -2.77 39.90 19.62
C PRO A 92 -2.14 41.01 18.77
N ILE A 93 -3.00 41.78 18.12
CA ILE A 93 -2.68 43.04 17.47
C ILE A 93 -2.26 44.02 18.57
N VAL A 94 -1.06 43.85 19.14
CA VAL A 94 -0.47 44.83 20.04
C VAL A 94 0.10 45.94 19.16
N GLU A 95 -0.80 46.85 18.82
CA GLU A 95 -0.60 48.28 18.95
C GLU A 95 0.79 48.76 18.50
N LYS A 96 0.96 48.89 17.18
CA LYS A 96 1.89 49.87 16.61
C LYS A 96 1.12 51.15 16.25
N GLU A 97 0.44 51.71 17.23
CA GLU A 97 0.13 53.15 17.23
C GLU A 97 1.02 53.81 18.29
N ASN A 98 1.77 54.82 17.85
CA ASN A 98 2.63 55.70 18.64
C ASN A 98 4.04 55.18 19.00
N GLN A 99 5.00 55.43 18.11
CA GLN A 99 6.11 56.38 18.33
C GLN A 99 6.95 56.55 17.07
#